data_AF-A0A1D1ZRL9-F1
#
_entry.id   AF-A0A1D1ZRL9-F1
#
_cell.length_a   1.000
_cell.length_b   1.000
_cell.length_c   1.000
_cell.angle_alpha   90.00
_cell.angle_beta   90.00
_cell.angle_gamma   90.00
#
_symmetry.space_group_name_H-M   'P 1'
#
loop_
_entity.id
_entity.type
_entity.pdbx_description
1 polymer ?
#
loop_
_entity_poly.entity_id
_entity_poly.type
_entity_poly.pdbx_seq_one_letter_code
_entity_poly.pdbx_strand_id
1 'polypeptide(L)'
;MDSGRHFQHRHATHLTPLERRINAVGEALRPLVPYAIQTAVTMGAYSAGLAAAQTLGMAARVSCATPVLGPVGGLLGVGLASALAGQASLLCRESLHGGGRGGTPGPAAARPARRGWSAETLLVDAALGIALFKLMGGRFRSVMPSDLSRVGAIALESMPTRGIEYASRGKRRELFRFFKRDGCHHCGTRRGDVIGDHMPPNKLVLDRVEAMPAALRTLRRLPFVKEASEALGVHLGPTPQRYYPQCQPCALKQASAVKHGKTRLVFHQILHSGGRSSAWHWAGVVTGLRHHSSEAGTRGQRRAGSWKGGPW
;
A
#
# COMPACT_ATOMS: atom_id res chain seq x y z
N MET A 1 40.34 -8.95 -61.75
CA MET A 1 40.80 -8.02 -60.70
C MET A 1 39.92 -8.25 -59.49
N ASP A 2 40.34 -9.20 -58.64
CA ASP A 2 39.59 -9.66 -57.47
C ASP A 2 40.63 -9.96 -56.38
N SER A 3 40.91 -8.96 -55.56
CA SER A 3 41.92 -9.05 -54.50
C SER A 3 41.63 -8.03 -53.41
N GLY A 4 40.73 -8.40 -52.49
CA GLY A 4 40.36 -7.57 -51.35
C GLY A 4 39.74 -8.33 -50.19
N ARG A 5 40.10 -9.62 -49.99
CA ARG A 5 39.74 -10.35 -48.77
C ARG A 5 40.69 -9.95 -47.64
N HIS A 6 40.42 -8.80 -47.03
CA HIS A 6 41.11 -8.37 -45.82
C HIS A 6 40.81 -9.33 -44.67
N PHE A 7 41.89 -9.94 -44.21
CA PHE A 7 42.02 -10.87 -43.10
C PHE A 7 41.61 -10.18 -41.78
N GLN A 8 40.35 -10.32 -41.35
CA GLN A 8 39.96 -10.03 -39.97
C GLN A 8 40.40 -11.20 -39.07
N HIS A 9 41.64 -11.14 -38.58
CA HIS A 9 42.06 -11.95 -37.44
C HIS A 9 41.19 -11.59 -36.23
N ARG A 10 40.18 -12.42 -35.94
CA ARG A 10 39.46 -12.37 -34.68
C ARG A 10 40.43 -12.73 -33.56
N HIS A 11 40.94 -11.72 -32.87
CA HIS A 11 41.54 -11.92 -31.55
C HIS A 11 40.45 -12.47 -30.63
N ALA A 12 40.38 -13.79 -30.50
CA ALA A 12 39.62 -14.44 -29.46
C ALA A 12 40.28 -14.06 -28.13
N THR A 13 39.72 -13.06 -27.45
CA THR A 13 40.14 -12.69 -26.11
C THR A 13 39.93 -13.91 -25.21
N HIS A 14 41.02 -14.44 -24.66
CA HIS A 14 41.00 -15.56 -23.72
C HIS A 14 40.32 -15.10 -22.42
N LEU A 15 38.99 -15.22 -22.36
CA LEU A 15 38.23 -15.00 -21.13
C LEU A 15 38.61 -16.07 -20.10
N THR A 16 38.89 -15.61 -18.88
CA THR A 16 39.13 -16.47 -17.73
C THR A 16 37.89 -17.35 -17.42
N PRO A 17 38.06 -18.50 -16.73
CA PRO A 17 36.92 -19.32 -16.30
C PRO A 17 35.87 -18.53 -15.48
N LEU A 18 36.30 -17.54 -14.69
CA LEU A 18 35.41 -16.68 -13.91
C LEU A 18 34.56 -15.76 -14.81
N GLU A 19 35.18 -15.08 -15.79
CA GLU A 19 34.47 -14.22 -16.74
C GLU A 19 33.45 -15.02 -17.56
N ARG A 20 33.78 -16.26 -17.96
CA ARG A 20 32.82 -17.15 -18.63
C ARG A 20 31.61 -17.47 -17.75
N ARG A 21 31.80 -17.68 -16.44
CA ARG A 21 30.70 -17.89 -15.49
C ARG A 21 29.86 -16.64 -15.30
N ILE A 22 30.49 -15.47 -15.16
CA ILE A 22 29.78 -14.18 -15.04
C ILE A 22 28.95 -13.91 -16.30
N ASN A 23 29.52 -14.11 -17.49
CA ASN A 23 28.80 -13.92 -18.74
C ASN A 23 27.66 -14.92 -18.92
N ALA A 24 27.85 -16.19 -18.53
CA ALA A 24 26.78 -17.18 -18.56
C ALA A 24 25.62 -16.82 -17.62
N VAL A 25 25.91 -16.33 -16.40
CA VAL A 25 24.89 -15.82 -15.48
C VAL A 25 24.21 -14.58 -16.06
N GLY A 26 24.96 -13.66 -16.65
CA GLY A 26 24.43 -12.46 -17.30
C GLY A 26 23.44 -12.79 -18.43
N GLU A 27 23.81 -13.70 -19.33
CA GLU A 27 22.93 -14.15 -20.41
C GLU A 27 21.71 -14.94 -19.88
N ALA A 28 21.87 -15.73 -18.83
CA ALA A 28 20.76 -16.42 -18.18
C ALA A 28 19.76 -15.46 -17.51
N LEU A 29 20.24 -14.32 -16.98
CA LEU A 29 19.40 -13.31 -16.33
C LEU A 29 18.83 -12.27 -17.29
N ARG A 30 19.40 -12.13 -18.49
CA ARG A 30 18.96 -11.16 -19.51
C ARG A 30 17.46 -11.18 -19.81
N PRO A 31 16.78 -12.34 -19.88
CA PRO A 31 15.32 -12.39 -20.06
C PRO A 31 14.52 -11.85 -18.88
N LEU A 32 15.11 -11.83 -17.68
CA LEU A 32 14.45 -11.37 -16.44
C LEU A 32 14.54 -9.85 -16.24
N VAL A 33 15.52 -9.19 -16.88
CA VAL A 33 15.73 -7.75 -16.72
C VAL A 33 14.47 -6.92 -17.06
N PRO A 34 13.76 -7.15 -18.18
CA PRO A 34 12.52 -6.43 -18.48
C PRO A 34 11.43 -6.62 -17.41
N TYR A 35 11.29 -7.84 -16.87
CA TYR A 35 10.34 -8.13 -15.80
C TYR A 35 10.69 -7.38 -14.51
N ALA A 36 11.97 -7.35 -14.14
CA ALA A 36 12.42 -6.65 -12.95
C ALA A 36 12.18 -5.14 -13.05
N ILE A 37 12.49 -4.54 -14.21
CA ILE A 37 12.24 -3.11 -14.47
C ILE A 37 10.74 -2.81 -14.41
N GLN A 38 9.91 -3.59 -15.10
CA GLN A 38 8.45 -3.40 -15.10
C GLN A 38 7.85 -3.58 -13.70
N THR A 39 8.33 -4.55 -12.93
CA THR A 39 7.94 -4.75 -11.52
C THR A 39 8.29 -3.52 -10.67
N ALA A 40 9.50 -2.98 -10.83
CA ALA A 40 9.93 -1.79 -10.09
C ALA A 40 9.10 -0.56 -10.44
N VAL A 41 8.82 -0.33 -11.74
CA VAL A 41 8.00 0.79 -12.23
C VAL A 41 6.57 0.70 -11.70
N THR A 42 5.95 -0.48 -11.79
CA THR A 42 4.58 -0.71 -11.29
C THR A 42 4.49 -0.55 -9.78
N MET A 43 5.46 -1.05 -9.02
CA MET A 43 5.54 -0.87 -7.57
C MET A 43 5.70 0.60 -7.20
N GLY A 44 6.57 1.34 -7.89
CA GLY A 44 6.74 2.79 -7.68
C GLY A 44 5.46 3.57 -7.96
N ALA A 45 4.82 3.31 -9.10
CA ALA A 45 3.57 3.95 -9.50
C ALA A 45 2.41 3.66 -8.53
N TYR A 46 2.23 2.40 -8.11
CA TYR A 46 1.21 2.04 -7.12
C TYR A 46 1.46 2.72 -5.78
N SER A 47 2.70 2.69 -5.29
CA SER A 47 3.09 3.30 -4.02
C SER A 47 2.87 4.81 -4.02
N ALA A 48 3.23 5.48 -5.12
CA ALA A 48 2.97 6.91 -5.32
C ALA A 48 1.47 7.22 -5.34
N GLY A 49 0.66 6.39 -5.98
CA GLY A 49 -0.80 6.52 -5.99
C GLY A 49 -1.42 6.40 -4.59
N LEU A 50 -0.98 5.43 -3.79
CA LEU A 50 -1.44 5.29 -2.40
C LEU A 50 -0.97 6.46 -1.51
N ALA A 51 0.25 6.94 -1.71
CA ALA A 51 0.77 8.12 -0.99
C ALA A 51 -0.04 9.38 -1.35
N ALA A 52 -0.40 9.55 -2.62
CA ALA A 52 -1.27 10.64 -3.07
C ALA A 52 -2.65 10.56 -2.41
N ALA A 53 -3.24 9.36 -2.31
CA ALA A 53 -4.51 9.15 -1.62
C ALA A 53 -4.43 9.55 -0.12
N GLN A 54 -3.33 9.22 0.57
CA GLN A 54 -3.11 9.70 1.94
C GLN A 54 -2.98 11.21 2.02
N THR A 55 -2.22 11.83 1.11
CA THR A 55 -2.06 13.30 1.06
C THR A 55 -3.39 14.01 0.85
N LEU A 56 -4.23 13.49 -0.06
CA LEU A 56 -5.57 14.02 -0.27
C LEU A 56 -6.45 13.83 0.98
N GLY A 57 -6.38 12.66 1.63
CA GLY A 57 -7.06 12.44 2.91
C GLY A 57 -6.62 13.43 3.99
N MET A 58 -5.32 13.71 4.08
CA MET A 58 -4.76 14.70 5.02
C MET A 58 -5.30 16.11 4.73
N ALA A 59 -5.27 16.54 3.46
CA ALA A 59 -5.76 17.84 3.03
C ALA A 59 -7.26 18.01 3.29
N ALA A 60 -8.06 16.98 2.99
CA ALA A 60 -9.50 16.95 3.21
C ALA A 60 -9.91 16.65 4.66
N ARG A 61 -8.94 16.42 5.57
CA ARG A 61 -9.17 15.95 6.94
C ARG A 61 -9.99 14.65 7.04
N VAL A 62 -9.93 13.81 6.02
CA VAL A 62 -10.53 12.47 6.00
C VAL A 62 -9.52 11.47 6.55
N SER A 63 -9.90 10.77 7.62
CA SER A 63 -9.05 9.78 8.28
C SER A 63 -9.58 8.37 8.10
N CYS A 64 -8.79 7.38 8.52
CA CYS A 64 -9.24 5.99 8.63
C CYS A 64 -10.42 5.78 9.59
N ALA A 65 -10.69 6.75 10.46
CA ALA A 65 -11.77 6.72 11.45
C ALA A 65 -13.00 7.53 11.01
N THR A 66 -12.93 8.27 9.89
CA THR A 66 -14.08 8.98 9.33
C THR A 66 -15.08 7.96 8.77
N PRO A 67 -16.31 7.85 9.33
CA PRO A 67 -17.28 6.89 8.85
C PRO A 67 -17.58 7.11 7.37
N VAL A 68 -17.71 6.03 6.60
CA VAL A 68 -17.95 6.02 5.15
C VAL A 68 -16.82 6.62 4.31
N LEU A 69 -16.45 7.89 4.51
CA LEU A 69 -15.43 8.58 3.71
C LEU A 69 -14.04 7.95 3.82
N GLY A 70 -13.68 7.41 4.99
CA GLY A 70 -12.41 6.69 5.16
C GLY A 70 -12.32 5.46 4.24
N PRO A 71 -13.24 4.49 4.36
CA PRO A 71 -13.32 3.35 3.44
C PRO A 71 -13.49 3.74 1.96
N VAL A 72 -14.37 4.69 1.63
CA VAL A 72 -14.60 5.11 0.23
C VAL A 72 -13.35 5.75 -0.37
N GLY A 73 -12.72 6.67 0.36
CA GLY A 73 -11.46 7.29 -0.07
C GLY A 73 -10.34 6.27 -0.26
N GLY A 74 -10.28 5.25 0.61
CA GLY A 74 -9.33 4.16 0.45
C GLY A 74 -9.61 3.26 -0.76
N LEU A 75 -10.87 2.96 -1.05
CA LEU A 75 -11.27 2.17 -2.23
C LEU A 75 -10.91 2.91 -3.52
N LEU A 76 -11.25 4.20 -3.60
CA LEU A 76 -10.88 5.05 -4.73
C LEU A 76 -9.36 5.17 -4.87
N GLY A 77 -8.64 5.35 -3.74
CA GLY A 77 -7.18 5.40 -3.72
C GLY A 77 -6.52 4.14 -4.27
N VAL A 78 -7.01 2.95 -3.88
CA VAL A 78 -6.51 1.66 -4.40
C VAL A 78 -6.83 1.51 -5.89
N GLY A 79 -8.05 1.82 -6.32
CA GLY A 79 -8.44 1.73 -7.73
C GLY A 79 -7.59 2.63 -8.62
N LEU A 80 -7.44 3.91 -8.25
CA LEU A 80 -6.62 4.87 -8.98
C LEU A 80 -5.14 4.50 -8.99
N ALA A 81 -4.59 4.06 -7.84
CA ALA A 81 -3.20 3.61 -7.77
C ALA A 81 -2.95 2.38 -8.66
N SER A 82 -3.92 1.46 -8.74
CA SER A 82 -3.81 0.25 -9.57
C SER A 82 -3.90 0.57 -11.07
N ALA A 83 -4.81 1.47 -11.45
CA ALA A 83 -4.88 2.00 -12.81
C ALA A 83 -3.59 2.70 -13.22
N LEU A 84 -3.03 3.54 -12.32
CA LEU A 84 -1.75 4.21 -12.55
C LEU A 84 -0.60 3.21 -12.73
N ALA A 85 -0.55 2.15 -11.90
CA ALA A 85 0.44 1.09 -12.03
C ALA A 85 0.31 0.34 -13.38
N GLY A 86 -0.92 0.05 -13.82
CA GLY A 86 -1.18 -0.54 -15.14
C GLY A 86 -0.68 0.34 -16.30
N GLN A 87 -0.97 1.64 -16.27
CA GLN A 87 -0.47 2.58 -17.29
C GLN A 87 1.05 2.71 -17.27
N ALA A 88 1.66 2.83 -16.09
CA ALA A 88 3.11 2.87 -15.95
C ALA A 88 3.78 1.61 -16.52
N SER A 89 3.13 0.45 -16.33
CA SER A 89 3.56 -0.82 -16.90
C SER A 89 3.56 -0.82 -18.43
N LEU A 90 2.49 -0.30 -19.04
CA LEU A 90 2.34 -0.22 -20.49
C LEU A 90 3.40 0.71 -21.10
N LEU A 91 3.60 1.88 -20.50
CA LEU A 91 4.63 2.84 -20.94
C LEU A 91 6.03 2.25 -20.83
N CYS A 92 6.35 1.59 -19.71
CA CYS A 92 7.63 0.92 -19.51
C CYS A 92 7.90 -0.13 -20.58
N ARG A 93 6.89 -0.96 -20.88
CA ARG A 93 6.97 -1.98 -21.94
C ARG A 93 7.21 -1.36 -23.32
N GLU A 94 6.50 -0.29 -23.66
CA GLU A 94 6.69 0.43 -24.92
C GLU A 94 8.10 1.01 -25.03
N SER A 95 8.65 1.57 -23.95
CA SER A 95 10.04 2.06 -23.95
C SER A 95 11.06 0.93 -24.13
N LEU A 96 10.84 -0.24 -23.51
CA LEU A 96 11.75 -1.38 -23.58
C LEU A 96 11.75 -2.06 -24.97
N HIS A 97 10.61 -2.09 -25.67
CA HIS A 97 10.49 -2.73 -26.99
C HIS A 97 10.57 -1.75 -28.17
N GLY A 98 10.24 -0.48 -27.96
CA GLY A 98 10.22 0.56 -29.00
C GLY A 98 11.61 0.97 -29.49
N GLY A 99 12.66 0.76 -28.68
CA GLY A 99 14.05 1.10 -29.05
C GLY A 99 14.70 0.18 -30.09
N GLY A 100 14.03 -0.88 -30.55
CA GLY A 100 14.60 -1.90 -31.45
C GLY A 100 14.51 -1.60 -32.96
N ARG A 101 13.78 -0.56 -33.39
CA ARG A 101 13.84 -0.08 -34.78
C ARG A 101 14.87 1.04 -34.84
N GLY A 102 16.09 0.70 -35.24
CA GLY A 102 17.27 1.58 -35.32
C GLY A 102 17.20 2.77 -36.28
N GLY A 103 16.08 3.50 -36.30
CA GLY A 103 16.03 4.86 -36.83
C GLY A 103 16.56 5.80 -35.77
N THR A 104 17.49 6.66 -36.16
CA THR A 104 18.02 7.76 -35.36
C THR A 104 16.93 8.48 -34.53
N PRO A 105 17.22 8.87 -33.28
CA PRO A 105 16.27 9.62 -32.46
C PRO A 105 16.11 11.03 -33.05
N GLY A 106 15.26 11.16 -34.05
CA GLY A 106 14.80 12.46 -34.52
C GLY A 106 13.94 13.12 -33.42
N PRO A 107 13.82 14.45 -33.41
CA PRO A 107 13.02 15.20 -32.44
C PRO A 107 11.52 14.81 -32.40
N ALA A 108 11.06 13.96 -33.33
CA ALA A 108 9.73 13.34 -33.35
C ALA A 108 9.59 12.08 -32.47
N ALA A 109 10.69 11.51 -31.94
CA ALA A 109 10.67 10.39 -30.98
C ALA A 109 10.16 10.80 -29.58
N ALA A 110 10.00 12.11 -29.35
CA ALA A 110 9.32 12.68 -28.19
C ALA A 110 7.81 12.87 -28.40
N ARG A 111 7.20 12.26 -29.43
CA ARG A 111 5.74 12.13 -29.42
C ARG A 111 5.40 11.12 -28.33
N PRO A 112 4.80 11.54 -27.19
CA PRO A 112 4.28 10.57 -26.24
C PRO A 112 3.36 9.67 -27.06
N ALA A 113 3.51 8.36 -26.91
CA ALA A 113 2.60 7.40 -27.50
C ALA A 113 1.19 7.81 -27.06
N ARG A 114 0.49 8.58 -27.90
CA ARG A 114 -0.91 8.97 -27.75
C ARG A 114 -1.79 7.75 -28.05
N ARG A 115 -1.34 6.54 -27.70
CA ARG A 115 -2.22 5.40 -27.61
C ARG A 115 -3.09 5.71 -26.40
N GLY A 116 -4.24 6.30 -26.72
CA GLY A 116 -5.14 6.92 -25.76
C GLY A 116 -5.39 5.95 -24.61
N TRP A 117 -5.42 6.51 -23.40
CA TRP A 117 -5.82 5.75 -22.23
C TRP A 117 -7.17 5.12 -22.53
N SER A 118 -7.19 3.80 -22.72
CA SER A 118 -8.44 3.10 -22.89
C SER A 118 -9.14 3.09 -21.54
N ALA A 119 -10.32 3.70 -21.48
CA ALA A 119 -11.15 3.69 -20.28
C ALA A 119 -11.39 2.25 -19.80
N GLU A 120 -11.56 1.31 -20.73
CA GLU A 120 -11.67 -0.12 -20.43
C GLU A 120 -10.45 -0.65 -19.68
N THR A 121 -9.23 -0.37 -20.17
CA THR A 121 -7.99 -0.81 -19.52
C THR A 121 -7.86 -0.24 -18.11
N LEU A 122 -8.16 1.06 -17.94
CA LEU A 122 -8.13 1.73 -16.64
C LEU A 122 -9.14 1.12 -15.66
N LEU A 123 -10.37 0.87 -16.12
CA LEU A 123 -11.43 0.27 -15.31
C LEU A 123 -11.08 -1.16 -14.90
N VAL A 124 -10.54 -1.97 -15.81
CA VAL A 124 -10.07 -3.33 -15.50
C VAL A 124 -8.92 -3.31 -14.50
N ASP A 125 -7.93 -2.42 -14.68
CA ASP A 125 -6.81 -2.29 -13.74
C ASP A 125 -7.30 -1.85 -12.34
N ALA A 126 -8.22 -0.89 -12.28
CA ALA A 126 -8.80 -0.43 -11.03
C ALA A 126 -9.60 -1.55 -10.32
N ALA A 127 -10.49 -2.23 -11.05
CA ALA A 127 -11.32 -3.29 -10.50
C ALA A 127 -10.48 -4.48 -10.02
N LEU A 128 -9.51 -4.92 -10.82
CA LEU A 128 -8.60 -6.01 -10.46
C LEU A 128 -7.76 -5.65 -9.24
N GLY A 129 -7.22 -4.44 -9.19
CA GLY A 129 -6.44 -3.95 -8.05
C GLY A 129 -7.25 -3.89 -6.75
N ILE A 130 -8.51 -3.42 -6.82
CA ILE A 130 -9.43 -3.42 -5.68
C ILE A 130 -9.72 -4.85 -5.20
N ALA A 131 -10.00 -5.77 -6.13
CA ALA A 131 -10.27 -7.17 -5.80
C ALA A 131 -9.05 -7.84 -5.15
N LEU A 132 -7.86 -7.70 -5.75
CA LEU A 132 -6.61 -8.24 -5.21
C LEU A 132 -6.26 -7.64 -3.85
N PHE A 133 -6.42 -6.32 -3.69
CA PHE A 133 -6.21 -5.66 -2.40
C PHE A 133 -7.08 -6.29 -1.31
N LYS A 134 -8.36 -6.56 -1.62
CA LYS A 134 -9.29 -7.17 -0.66
C LYS A 134 -8.96 -8.63 -0.38
N LEU A 135 -8.66 -9.42 -1.41
CA LEU A 135 -8.26 -10.83 -1.28
C LEU A 135 -6.97 -10.99 -0.46
N MET A 136 -6.05 -10.04 -0.55
CA MET A 136 -4.79 -10.01 0.21
C MET A 136 -4.96 -9.44 1.64
N GLY A 137 -6.20 -9.36 2.15
CA GLY A 137 -6.51 -8.92 3.51
C GLY A 137 -6.47 -7.39 3.70
N GLY A 138 -6.45 -6.62 2.62
CA GLY A 138 -6.50 -5.16 2.67
C GLY A 138 -7.80 -4.64 3.27
N ARG A 139 -7.70 -3.54 4.02
CA ARG A 139 -8.85 -2.80 4.57
C ARG A 139 -8.83 -1.42 3.94
N PHE A 140 -9.87 -1.02 3.20
CA PHE A 140 -9.80 0.28 2.49
C PHE A 140 -9.56 1.45 3.43
N ARG A 141 -10.15 1.44 4.64
CA ARG A 141 -9.86 2.45 5.67
C ARG A 141 -8.38 2.55 6.05
N SER A 142 -7.58 1.48 5.88
CA SER A 142 -6.15 1.50 6.19
C SER A 142 -5.30 2.25 5.17
N VAL A 143 -5.89 2.71 4.07
CA VAL A 143 -5.23 3.56 3.08
C VAL A 143 -5.29 5.02 3.50
N MET A 144 -6.28 5.44 4.28
CA MET A 144 -6.45 6.82 4.73
C MET A 144 -5.60 7.12 5.98
N PRO A 145 -5.12 8.36 6.17
CA PRO A 145 -4.26 8.70 7.30
C PRO A 145 -4.93 8.42 8.64
N SER A 146 -4.12 8.12 9.66
CA SER A 146 -4.64 7.80 10.99
C SER A 146 -4.94 9.07 11.80
N ASP A 147 -6.10 9.15 12.44
CA ASP A 147 -6.40 10.16 13.46
C ASP A 147 -5.81 9.71 14.80
N LEU A 148 -4.96 10.55 15.41
CA LEU A 148 -4.31 10.25 16.68
C LEU A 148 -5.28 10.13 17.85
N SER A 149 -6.48 10.72 17.77
CA SER A 149 -7.52 10.60 18.80
C SER A 149 -8.34 9.31 18.71
N ARG A 150 -8.11 8.50 17.66
CA ARG A 150 -8.86 7.29 17.33
C ARG A 150 -7.93 6.09 17.16
N VAL A 151 -8.53 4.90 17.08
CA VAL A 151 -7.81 3.68 16.71
C VAL A 151 -7.26 3.87 15.30
N GLY A 152 -5.93 3.87 15.19
CA GLY A 152 -5.23 4.07 13.92
C GLY A 152 -5.47 2.96 12.88
N ALA A 153 -5.14 3.28 11.63
CA ALA A 153 -5.47 2.48 10.46
C ALA A 153 -4.76 1.12 10.40
N ILE A 154 -3.69 0.95 11.20
CA ILE A 154 -2.80 -0.22 11.24
C ILE A 154 -3.05 -1.03 12.52
N ALA A 155 -4.08 -0.68 13.29
CA ALA A 155 -4.53 -1.50 14.41
C ALA A 155 -4.96 -2.89 13.94
N LEU A 156 -4.23 -3.93 14.34
CA LEU A 156 -4.54 -5.33 14.09
C LEU A 156 -4.99 -6.02 15.38
N GLU A 157 -4.14 -5.99 16.40
CA GLU A 157 -4.44 -6.55 17.72
C GLU A 157 -4.45 -5.49 18.82
N SER A 158 -5.13 -5.81 19.90
CA SER A 158 -5.27 -4.96 21.09
C SER A 158 -5.53 -5.78 22.32
N MET A 159 -5.16 -5.24 23.48
CA MET A 159 -5.45 -5.88 24.76
C MET A 159 -6.54 -5.14 25.52
N PRO A 160 -7.45 -5.86 26.20
CA PRO A 160 -8.42 -5.22 27.08
C PRO A 160 -7.72 -4.54 28.26
N THR A 161 -8.21 -3.36 28.62
CA THR A 161 -7.84 -2.71 29.88
C THR A 161 -9.02 -2.68 30.84
N ARG A 162 -8.73 -2.78 32.14
CA ARG A 162 -9.70 -2.63 33.22
C ARG A 162 -9.48 -1.24 33.80
N GLY A 163 -10.09 -0.23 33.18
CA GLY A 163 -9.99 1.16 33.62
C GLY A 163 -8.85 1.97 33.00
N ILE A 164 -8.50 3.07 33.68
CA ILE A 164 -7.61 4.14 33.21
C ILE A 164 -6.13 3.93 33.57
N GLU A 165 -5.82 2.85 34.31
CA GLU A 165 -4.48 2.56 34.81
C GLU A 165 -3.49 2.32 33.67
N TYR A 166 -2.20 2.56 33.92
CA TYR A 166 -1.16 2.23 32.94
C TYR A 166 -0.97 0.72 32.79
N ALA A 167 -0.50 0.29 31.62
CA ALA A 167 -0.24 -1.12 31.35
C ALA A 167 0.78 -1.69 32.36
N SER A 168 0.39 -2.78 33.03
CA SER A 168 1.26 -3.55 33.92
C SER A 168 2.50 -4.08 33.17
N ARG A 169 3.56 -4.46 33.90
CA ARG A 169 4.79 -4.99 33.29
C ARG A 169 4.53 -6.16 32.32
N GLY A 170 3.62 -7.08 32.68
CA GLY A 170 3.20 -8.18 31.82
C GLY A 170 2.54 -7.70 30.53
N LYS A 171 1.58 -6.76 30.64
CA LYS A 171 0.91 -6.16 29.47
C LYS A 171 1.90 -5.40 28.57
N ARG A 172 2.88 -4.70 29.15
CA ARG A 172 3.92 -4.01 28.35
C ARG A 172 4.75 -4.98 27.51
N ARG A 173 5.09 -6.16 28.05
CA ARG A 173 5.80 -7.20 27.31
C ARG A 173 4.97 -7.71 26.12
N GLU A 174 3.68 -7.89 26.31
CA GLU A 174 2.79 -8.33 25.23
C GLU A 174 2.56 -7.24 24.17
N LEU A 175 2.38 -5.98 24.59
CA LEU A 175 2.34 -4.84 23.67
C LEU A 175 3.61 -4.72 22.84
N PHE A 176 4.77 -5.00 23.43
CA PHE A 176 6.03 -5.01 22.70
C PHE A 176 6.06 -6.10 21.64
N ARG A 177 5.51 -7.29 21.92
CA ARG A 177 5.36 -8.35 20.90
C ARG A 177 4.46 -7.89 19.75
N PHE A 178 3.29 -7.31 20.06
CA PHE A 178 2.40 -6.74 19.04
C PHE A 178 3.10 -5.65 18.22
N PHE A 179 3.84 -4.75 18.88
CA PHE A 179 4.58 -3.69 18.21
C PHE A 179 5.68 -4.21 17.28
N LYS A 180 6.42 -5.26 17.67
CA LYS A 180 7.44 -5.86 16.79
C LYS A 180 6.82 -6.60 15.61
N ARG A 181 5.69 -7.29 15.84
CA ARG A 181 4.98 -8.05 14.80
C ARG A 181 4.24 -7.15 13.81
N ASP A 182 3.55 -6.13 14.30
CA ASP A 182 2.57 -5.35 13.53
C ASP A 182 3.02 -3.89 13.33
N GLY A 183 3.72 -3.32 14.32
CA GLY A 183 4.11 -1.91 14.34
C GLY A 183 3.16 -1.02 15.12
N CYS A 184 3.46 0.28 15.13
CA CYS A 184 2.60 1.32 15.68
C CYS A 184 1.24 1.30 14.97
N HIS A 185 0.15 1.28 15.73
CA HIS A 185 -1.18 1.21 15.15
C HIS A 185 -1.60 2.48 14.37
N HIS A 186 -0.92 3.63 14.56
CA HIS A 186 -1.14 4.85 13.76
C HIS A 186 -0.26 4.92 12.52
N CYS A 187 1.07 4.79 12.63
CA CYS A 187 2.00 5.04 11.53
C CYS A 187 2.71 3.79 10.98
N GLY A 188 2.60 2.64 11.65
CA GLY A 188 3.19 1.37 11.21
C GLY A 188 4.67 1.19 11.55
N THR A 189 5.34 2.19 12.12
CA THR A 189 6.75 2.06 12.51
C THR A 189 6.95 0.97 13.56
N ARG A 190 8.08 0.26 13.50
CA ARG A 190 8.49 -0.79 14.45
C ARG A 190 9.76 -0.41 15.22
N ARG A 191 10.21 0.84 15.04
CA ARG A 191 11.43 1.40 15.61
C ARG A 191 11.09 2.20 16.86
N GLY A 192 12.01 2.19 17.82
CA GLY A 192 11.88 2.90 19.10
C GLY A 192 11.05 2.15 20.14
N ASP A 193 10.73 2.87 21.21
CA ASP A 193 10.00 2.36 22.36
C ASP A 193 8.50 2.24 22.08
N VAL A 194 7.88 1.23 22.72
CA VAL A 194 6.45 0.98 22.67
C VAL A 194 5.75 1.57 23.89
N ILE A 195 4.65 2.23 23.65
CA ILE A 195 3.72 2.73 24.66
C ILE A 195 2.40 1.99 24.49
N GLY A 196 1.78 1.63 25.62
CA GLY A 196 0.41 1.13 25.63
C GLY A 196 -0.56 2.30 25.56
N ASP A 197 -1.05 2.58 24.36
CA ASP A 197 -1.98 3.68 24.13
C ASP A 197 -3.41 3.25 24.47
N HIS A 198 -4.10 4.07 25.26
CA HIS A 198 -5.51 3.86 25.61
C HIS A 198 -6.39 4.40 24.50
N MET A 199 -7.19 3.52 23.89
CA MET A 199 -8.18 3.90 22.89
C MET A 199 -9.60 3.59 23.35
N PRO A 200 -10.50 4.59 23.38
CA PRO A 200 -10.25 6.02 23.19
C PRO A 200 -9.35 6.63 24.31
N PRO A 201 -8.67 7.77 24.09
CA PRO A 201 -7.85 8.43 25.11
C PRO A 201 -8.62 8.78 26.39
N ASN A 202 -7.97 8.64 27.55
CA ASN A 202 -8.60 8.87 28.87
C ASN A 202 -9.31 10.23 28.97
N LYS A 203 -8.66 11.31 28.51
CA LYS A 203 -9.27 12.65 28.50
C LYS A 203 -10.60 12.67 27.75
N LEU A 204 -10.69 12.03 26.59
CA LEU A 204 -11.95 12.00 25.82
C LEU A 204 -13.04 11.16 26.48
N VAL A 205 -12.66 10.14 27.27
CA VAL A 205 -13.62 9.38 28.08
C VAL A 205 -14.14 10.25 29.23
N LEU A 206 -13.25 10.95 29.93
CA LEU A 206 -13.60 11.85 31.03
C LEU A 206 -14.48 13.02 30.53
N ASP A 207 -14.05 13.72 29.49
CA ASP A 207 -14.79 14.84 28.88
C ASP A 207 -16.22 14.41 28.50
N ARG A 208 -16.41 13.19 27.98
CA ARG A 208 -17.75 12.65 27.65
C ARG A 208 -18.61 12.38 28.88
N VAL A 209 -17.99 11.86 29.95
CA VAL A 209 -18.70 11.60 31.21
C VAL A 209 -19.10 12.91 31.88
N GLU A 210 -18.23 13.92 31.82
CA GLU A 210 -18.46 15.26 32.38
C GLU A 210 -19.50 16.07 31.59
N ALA A 211 -19.46 16.00 30.25
CA ALA A 211 -20.42 16.67 29.37
C ALA A 211 -21.84 16.10 29.47
N MET A 212 -22.03 14.95 30.11
CA MET A 212 -23.35 14.34 30.29
C MET A 212 -24.16 15.10 31.37
N PRO A 213 -25.42 15.49 31.08
CA PRO A 213 -26.25 16.20 32.05
C PRO A 213 -26.34 15.44 33.38
N ALA A 214 -26.32 16.17 34.51
CA ALA A 214 -26.35 15.58 35.83
C ALA A 214 -27.54 14.62 36.02
N ALA A 215 -28.72 14.99 35.50
CA ALA A 215 -29.91 14.14 35.52
C ALA A 215 -29.68 12.79 34.80
N LEU A 216 -29.05 12.80 33.63
CA LEU A 216 -28.69 11.59 32.87
C LEU A 216 -27.65 10.74 33.60
N ARG A 217 -26.68 11.38 34.29
CA ARG A 217 -25.71 10.68 35.15
C ARG A 217 -26.40 9.99 36.33
N THR A 218 -27.37 10.63 36.96
CA THR A 218 -28.14 10.07 38.08
C THR A 218 -29.06 8.93 37.60
N LEU A 219 -29.78 9.13 36.50
CA LEU A 219 -30.63 8.10 35.89
C LEU A 219 -29.85 6.83 35.56
N ARG A 220 -28.63 6.96 35.02
CA ARG A 220 -27.74 5.82 34.72
C ARG A 220 -27.29 5.02 35.94
N ARG A 221 -27.40 5.57 37.15
CA ARG A 221 -27.07 4.86 38.40
C ARG A 221 -28.25 4.04 38.93
N LEU A 222 -29.46 4.23 38.40
CA LEU A 222 -30.63 3.49 38.85
C LEU A 222 -30.57 2.04 38.34
N PRO A 223 -30.80 1.03 39.21
CA PRO A 223 -30.65 -0.38 38.86
C PRO A 223 -31.55 -0.80 37.70
N PHE A 224 -32.79 -0.30 37.65
CA PHE A 224 -33.72 -0.61 36.55
C PHE A 224 -33.24 -0.06 35.19
N VAL A 225 -32.56 1.09 35.17
CA VAL A 225 -32.01 1.67 33.93
C VAL A 225 -30.84 0.83 33.45
N LYS A 226 -30.02 0.32 34.38
CA LYS A 226 -28.92 -0.59 34.06
C LYS A 226 -29.43 -1.91 33.50
N GLU A 227 -30.39 -2.55 34.16
CA GLU A 227 -31.01 -3.80 33.70
C GLU A 227 -31.71 -3.62 32.34
N ALA A 228 -32.52 -2.55 32.18
CA ALA A 228 -33.18 -2.25 30.92
C ALA A 228 -32.16 -2.03 29.79
N SER A 229 -31.04 -1.38 30.09
CA SER A 229 -30.00 -1.17 29.09
C SER A 229 -29.24 -2.44 28.72
N GLU A 230 -28.99 -3.32 29.69
CA GLU A 230 -28.37 -4.62 29.44
C GLU A 230 -29.32 -5.50 28.60
N ALA A 231 -30.61 -5.49 28.92
CA ALA A 231 -31.65 -6.17 28.14
C ALA A 231 -31.77 -5.64 26.70
N LEU A 232 -31.58 -4.33 26.50
CA LEU A 232 -31.58 -3.70 25.18
C LEU A 232 -30.22 -3.75 24.47
N GLY A 233 -29.19 -4.35 25.07
CA GLY A 233 -27.82 -4.37 24.54
C GLY A 233 -27.16 -2.98 24.47
N VAL A 234 -27.70 -2.00 25.18
CA VAL A 234 -27.18 -0.63 25.25
C VAL A 234 -26.18 -0.53 26.39
N HIS A 235 -24.89 -0.47 26.07
CA HIS A 235 -23.85 -0.22 27.09
C HIS A 235 -23.94 1.21 27.65
N LEU A 236 -24.47 1.34 28.87
CA LEU A 236 -24.49 2.61 29.62
C LEU A 236 -23.20 2.92 30.38
N GLY A 237 -22.28 1.95 30.46
CA GLY A 237 -20.98 2.12 31.11
C GLY A 237 -20.02 3.04 30.35
N PRO A 238 -18.89 3.42 30.99
CA PRO A 238 -17.82 4.11 30.28
C PRO A 238 -17.34 3.27 29.09
N THR A 239 -17.04 3.93 27.97
CA THR A 239 -16.62 3.24 26.74
C THR A 239 -15.44 2.32 27.05
N PRO A 240 -15.52 1.01 26.76
CA PRO A 240 -14.45 0.09 27.08
C PRO A 240 -13.18 0.51 26.35
N GLN A 241 -12.13 0.75 27.13
CA GLN A 241 -10.83 1.13 26.59
C GLN A 241 -9.99 -0.12 26.30
N ARG A 242 -9.11 -0.01 25.32
CA ARG A 242 -8.16 -1.07 24.97
C ARG A 242 -6.77 -0.48 24.76
N TYR A 243 -5.75 -1.28 25.05
CA TYR A 243 -4.38 -0.92 24.71
C TYR A 243 -4.07 -1.27 23.27
N TYR A 244 -3.48 -0.32 22.56
CA TYR A 244 -2.84 -0.54 21.27
C TYR A 244 -1.35 -0.21 21.35
N PRO A 245 -0.50 -0.92 20.59
CA PRO A 245 0.93 -0.62 20.52
C PRO A 245 1.14 0.70 19.75
N GLN A 246 1.74 1.69 20.40
CA GLN A 246 2.01 2.99 19.81
C GLN A 246 3.49 3.37 19.98
N CYS A 247 4.09 4.00 18.96
CA CYS A 247 5.44 4.54 19.07
C CYS A 247 5.45 5.89 19.81
N GLN A 248 6.55 6.20 20.49
CA GLN A 248 6.73 7.45 21.22
C GLN A 248 6.46 8.72 20.37
N PRO A 249 6.91 8.84 19.10
CA PRO A 249 6.58 10.01 18.29
C PRO A 249 5.08 10.22 18.04
N CYS A 250 4.30 9.14 17.90
CA CYS A 250 2.84 9.23 17.75
C CYS A 250 2.19 9.59 19.08
N ALA A 251 2.64 8.99 20.18
CA ALA A 251 2.12 9.27 21.52
C ALA A 251 2.30 10.74 21.91
N LEU A 252 3.47 11.34 21.65
CA LEU A 252 3.71 12.77 21.93
C LEU A 252 2.79 13.68 21.10
N LYS A 253 2.63 13.39 19.81
CA LYS A 253 1.72 14.13 18.92
C LYS A 253 0.27 13.99 19.38
N GLN A 254 -0.12 12.80 19.82
CA GLN A 254 -1.46 12.52 20.33
C GLN A 254 -1.72 13.29 21.62
N ALA A 255 -0.81 13.23 22.59
CA ALA A 255 -0.93 13.95 23.85
C ALA A 255 -1.12 15.45 23.61
N SER A 256 -0.34 16.04 22.70
CA SER A 256 -0.51 17.44 22.29
C SER A 256 -1.86 17.69 21.60
N ALA A 257 -2.27 16.83 20.66
CA ALA A 257 -3.54 16.95 19.94
C ALA A 257 -4.75 16.90 20.89
N VAL A 258 -4.77 15.92 21.79
CA VAL A 258 -5.82 15.70 22.80
C VAL A 258 -5.83 16.83 23.84
N LYS A 259 -4.66 17.32 24.27
CA LYS A 259 -4.56 18.45 25.19
C LYS A 259 -5.25 19.70 24.62
N HIS A 260 -5.00 20.00 23.35
CA HIS A 260 -5.52 21.22 22.69
C HIS A 260 -6.84 21.02 21.94
N GLY A 261 -7.48 19.85 22.02
CA GLY A 261 -8.71 19.55 21.30
C GLY A 261 -8.57 19.63 19.77
N LYS A 262 -7.37 19.40 19.24
CA LYS A 262 -7.07 19.49 17.80
C LYS A 262 -7.07 18.11 17.16
N THR A 263 -7.69 17.97 16.00
CA THR A 263 -7.50 16.77 15.16
C THR A 263 -6.09 16.77 14.59
N ARG A 264 -5.37 15.66 14.79
CA ARG A 264 -4.04 15.48 14.20
C ARG A 264 -3.99 14.16 13.47
N LEU A 265 -3.76 14.27 12.16
CA LEU A 265 -3.62 13.13 11.27
C LEU A 265 -2.14 12.75 11.10
N VAL A 266 -1.89 11.46 10.87
CA VAL A 266 -0.55 10.90 10.68
C VAL A 266 -0.53 9.98 9.47
N PHE A 267 0.46 10.22 8.60
CA PHE A 267 0.79 9.34 7.48
C PHE A 267 1.30 7.97 7.95
N HIS A 268 1.04 6.96 7.13
CA HIS A 268 1.57 5.63 7.34
C HIS A 268 2.92 5.48 6.66
N GLN A 269 3.91 5.03 7.41
CA GLN A 269 5.28 4.82 6.91
C GLN A 269 5.46 3.46 6.22
N ILE A 270 4.37 2.71 6.01
CA ILE A 270 4.44 1.28 5.65
C ILE A 270 5.13 1.03 4.30
N LEU A 271 5.21 2.03 3.42
CA LEU A 271 5.92 1.93 2.13
C LEU A 271 7.31 2.58 2.12
N HIS A 272 7.65 3.44 3.09
CA HIS A 272 8.83 4.32 2.95
C HIS A 272 9.94 4.11 3.99
N SER A 273 9.72 3.37 5.09
CA SER A 273 10.74 3.28 6.15
C SER A 273 10.67 2.00 6.99
N GLY A 274 10.99 0.85 6.40
CA GLY A 274 11.37 -0.36 7.16
C GLY A 274 10.25 -1.10 7.91
N GLY A 275 8.99 -0.95 7.48
CA GLY A 275 7.91 -1.86 7.85
C GLY A 275 7.83 -3.02 6.86
N ARG A 276 7.48 -4.23 7.30
CA ARG A 276 7.17 -5.33 6.36
C ARG A 276 6.04 -4.87 5.45
N SER A 277 6.24 -4.96 4.13
CA SER A 277 5.13 -4.80 3.20
C SER A 277 4.10 -5.88 3.52
N SER A 278 2.88 -5.49 3.86
CA SER A 278 1.77 -6.42 3.87
C SER A 278 1.47 -6.86 2.44
N ALA A 279 0.94 -8.07 2.29
CA ALA A 279 0.63 -8.67 0.99
C ALA A 279 -0.13 -7.72 0.06
N TRP A 280 -1.12 -6.99 0.57
CA TRP A 280 -1.94 -6.06 -0.21
C TRP A 280 -1.19 -4.86 -0.84
N HIS A 281 0.06 -4.56 -0.44
CA HIS A 281 0.89 -3.57 -1.15
C HIS A 281 1.31 -4.04 -2.55
N TRP A 282 1.19 -5.34 -2.83
CA TRP A 282 1.53 -5.93 -4.12
C TRP A 282 0.35 -5.97 -5.10
N ALA A 283 -0.86 -5.59 -4.68
CA ALA A 283 -2.05 -5.66 -5.53
C ALA A 283 -1.89 -4.88 -6.86
N GLY A 284 -1.34 -3.66 -6.79
CA GLY A 284 -1.07 -2.86 -7.99
C GLY A 284 0.10 -3.38 -8.83
N VAL A 285 1.09 -4.03 -8.20
CA VAL A 285 2.22 -4.66 -8.91
C VAL A 285 1.72 -5.82 -9.76
N VAL A 286 0.93 -6.72 -9.16
CA VAL A 286 0.33 -7.86 -9.87
C VAL A 286 -0.58 -7.38 -11.01
N THR A 287 -1.36 -6.33 -10.76
CA THR A 287 -2.19 -5.70 -11.79
C THR A 287 -1.35 -5.17 -12.95
N GLY A 288 -0.26 -4.44 -12.68
CA GLY A 288 0.62 -3.93 -13.72
C GLY A 288 1.32 -5.04 -14.52
N LEU A 289 1.78 -6.09 -13.84
CA LEU A 289 2.47 -7.22 -14.48
C LEU A 289 1.61 -7.99 -15.48
N ARG A 290 0.28 -7.90 -15.41
CA ARG A 290 -0.63 -8.52 -16.41
C ARG A 290 -0.35 -8.04 -17.84
N HIS A 291 0.20 -6.84 -17.98
CA HIS A 291 0.52 -6.24 -19.28
C HIS A 291 1.79 -6.81 -19.90
N HIS A 292 2.53 -7.67 -19.19
CA HIS A 292 3.73 -8.31 -19.73
C HIS A 292 3.41 -9.49 -20.66
N SER A 293 2.38 -10.29 -20.38
CA SER A 293 2.17 -11.60 -21.02
C SER A 293 1.45 -11.56 -22.39
N SER A 294 0.81 -10.46 -22.75
CA SER A 294 -0.12 -10.43 -23.91
C SER A 294 0.53 -10.54 -25.30
N GLU A 295 1.87 -10.46 -25.46
CA GLU A 295 2.52 -10.54 -26.78
C GLU A 295 3.03 -11.93 -27.17
N ALA A 296 3.26 -12.84 -26.21
CA ALA A 296 3.74 -14.18 -26.53
C ALA A 296 2.75 -14.96 -27.43
N GLY A 297 1.44 -14.69 -27.29
CA GLY A 297 0.39 -15.34 -28.10
C GLY A 297 0.23 -14.77 -29.51
N THR A 298 0.38 -13.47 -29.71
CA THR A 298 0.03 -12.82 -31.00
C THR A 298 1.11 -12.93 -32.07
N ARG A 299 2.40 -13.04 -31.70
CA ARG A 299 3.49 -13.30 -32.67
C ARG A 299 3.46 -14.72 -33.25
N GLY A 300 3.01 -15.71 -32.46
CA GLY A 300 2.85 -17.08 -32.95
C GLY A 300 1.74 -17.19 -34.00
N GLN A 301 0.62 -16.48 -33.78
CA GLN A 301 -0.55 -16.56 -34.65
C GLN A 301 -0.36 -15.88 -36.02
N ARG A 302 0.44 -14.79 -36.09
CA ARG A 302 0.80 -14.17 -37.38
C ARG A 302 1.77 -14.99 -38.22
N ARG A 303 2.57 -15.88 -37.63
CA ARG A 303 3.41 -16.83 -38.39
C ARG A 303 2.61 -18.02 -38.93
N ALA A 304 1.61 -18.49 -38.21
CA ALA A 304 0.77 -19.62 -38.63
C ALA A 304 -0.18 -19.27 -39.81
N GLY A 305 -0.63 -18.01 -39.93
CA GLY A 305 -1.51 -17.57 -41.02
C GLY A 305 -0.81 -17.27 -42.36
N SER A 306 0.51 -17.44 -42.46
CA SER A 306 1.31 -17.11 -43.66
C SER A 306 1.68 -18.33 -44.51
N TRP A 307 1.15 -19.51 -44.21
CA TRP A 307 1.33 -20.68 -45.07
C TRP A 307 0.27 -20.64 -46.19
N LYS A 308 0.46 -19.75 -47.17
CA LYS A 308 -0.26 -19.85 -48.44
C LYS A 308 0.36 -21.01 -49.19
N GLY A 309 -0.44 -22.03 -49.46
CA GLY A 309 -0.05 -23.22 -50.20
C GLY A 309 0.72 -22.88 -51.47
N GLY A 310 1.83 -23.58 -51.67
CA GLY A 310 2.53 -23.60 -52.95
C GLY A 310 1.66 -24.28 -54.00
N PRO A 311 1.79 -23.88 -55.28
CA PRO A 311 1.08 -24.53 -56.37
C PRO A 311 1.60 -25.96 -56.56
N TRP A 312 0.67 -26.91 -56.61
CA TRP A 312 0.84 -28.23 -57.21
C TRP A 312 0.55 -28.14 -58.70
#